data_AF-A0A1M3KM07-F1
#
_entry.id   AF-A0A1M3KM07-F1
#
_cell.length_a   1.000
_cell.length_b   1.000
_cell.length_c   1.000
_cell.angle_alpha   90.00
_cell.angle_beta   90.00
_cell.angle_gamma   90.00
#
_symmetry.space_group_name_H-M   'P 1'
#
loop_
_entity.id
_entity.type
_entity.pdbx_description
1 polymer ?
#
loop_
_entity_poly.entity_id
_entity_poly.type
_entity_poly.pdbx_seq_one_letter_code
_entity_poly.pdbx_strand_id
1 'polypeptide(L)' 'MTKDEAQREAMRRWCELPIMNRQTHKQARDFSEVLAPALPFHTMGSRQRIIEAWLVRDIEERDSVAQDLAARRQGS' A
#
# COMPACT_ATOMS: atom_id res chain seq x y z
N MET A 1 16.19 -4.85 -9.97
CA MET A 1 15.11 -5.57 -9.28
C MET A 1 13.97 -5.82 -10.26
N THR A 2 13.26 -6.92 -10.08
CA THR A 2 12.02 -7.23 -10.80
C THR A 2 10.85 -6.44 -10.19
N LYS A 3 9.70 -6.43 -10.89
CA LYS A 3 8.47 -5.79 -10.38
C LYS A 3 8.00 -6.45 -9.08
N ASP A 4 8.07 -7.78 -8.98
CA ASP A 4 7.71 -8.55 -7.78
C ASP A 4 8.64 -8.28 -6.58
N GLU A 5 9.94 -8.09 -6.84
CA GLU A 5 10.88 -7.67 -5.80
C GLU A 5 10.57 -6.25 -5.30
N ALA A 6 10.29 -5.33 -6.23
CA ALA A 6 9.91 -3.97 -5.89
C ALA A 6 8.59 -3.91 -5.09
N GLN A 7 7.61 -4.73 -5.47
CA GLN A 7 6.34 -4.82 -4.76
C GLN A 7 6.55 -5.31 -3.32
N ARG A 8 7.29 -6.41 -3.13
CA ARG A 8 7.57 -6.93 -1.79
C ARG A 8 8.30 -5.93 -0.91
N GLU A 9 9.31 -5.26 -1.46
CA GLU A 9 10.07 -4.24 -0.72
C GLU A 9 9.22 -3.00 -0.41
N ALA A 10 8.36 -2.58 -1.34
CA ALA A 10 7.44 -1.47 -1.10
C ALA A 10 6.45 -1.78 0.03
N MET A 11 5.86 -2.98 0.00
CA MET A 11 4.95 -3.44 1.05
C MET A 11 5.64 -3.58 2.41
N ARG A 12 6.88 -4.06 2.42
CA ARG A 12 7.68 -4.13 3.66
C ARG A 12 7.86 -2.75 4.28
N ARG A 13 8.36 -1.78 3.52
CA ARG A 13 8.60 -0.40 4.02
C ARG A 13 7.31 0.31 4.39
N TRP A 14 6.22 0.03 3.68
CA TRP A 14 4.89 0.52 4.04
C TRP A 14 4.44 -0.02 5.39
N CYS A 15 4.63 -1.31 5.66
CA CYS A 15 4.27 -1.94 6.92
C CYS A 15 5.15 -1.51 8.10
N GLU A 16 6.37 -1.04 7.84
CA GLU A 16 7.25 -0.44 8.85
C GLU A 16 6.75 0.94 9.34
N LEU A 17 5.86 1.59 8.59
CA LEU A 17 5.25 2.85 9.04
C LEU A 17 4.22 2.62 10.17
N PRO A 18 4.10 3.59 11.10
CA PRO A 18 3.02 3.60 12.08
C PRO A 18 1.66 3.48 11.39
N ILE A 19 0.73 2.71 11.95
CA ILE A 19 -0.61 2.48 11.37
C ILE A 19 -1.31 3.79 11.00
N MET A 20 -1.20 4.83 11.83
CA MET A 20 -1.79 6.16 11.59
C MET A 20 -1.29 6.84 10.30
N ASN A 21 -0.10 6.45 9.83
CA ASN A 21 0.53 6.98 8.62
C ASN A 21 0.25 6.13 7.37
N ARG A 22 -0.55 5.07 7.49
CA ARG A 22 -0.87 4.12 6.40
C ARG A 22 -2.35 3.76 6.34
N GLN A 23 -3.19 4.77 6.43
CA GLN A 23 -4.65 4.65 6.48
C GLN A 23 -5.35 5.32 5.30
N THR A 24 -4.71 6.28 4.63
CA THR A 24 -5.38 7.11 3.62
C THR A 24 -4.70 7.01 2.26
N HIS A 25 -5.48 7.16 1.20
CA HIS A 25 -4.95 7.19 -0.17
C HIS A 25 -3.95 8.34 -0.35
N LYS A 26 -4.14 9.47 0.35
CA LYS A 26 -3.18 10.57 0.37
C LYS A 26 -1.82 10.12 0.92
N GLN A 27 -1.80 9.40 2.04
CA GLN A 27 -0.55 8.88 2.62
C GLN A 27 0.12 7.85 1.69
N ALA A 28 -0.66 6.99 1.03
CA ALA A 28 -0.15 6.06 0.03
C ALA A 28 0.52 6.80 -1.14
N ARG A 29 -0.07 7.90 -1.61
CA ARG A 29 0.52 8.75 -2.65
C ARG A 29 1.78 9.46 -2.17
N ASP A 30 1.74 10.12 -1.02
CA ASP A 30 2.88 10.86 -0.48
C ASP A 30 4.08 9.90 -0.27
N PHE A 31 3.82 8.68 0.21
CA PHE A 31 4.85 7.67 0.41
C PHE A 31 5.38 7.09 -0.92
N SER A 32 4.52 6.89 -1.92
CA SER A 32 4.95 6.40 -3.23
C SER A 32 5.86 7.40 -3.96
N GLU A 33 5.66 8.71 -3.76
CA GLU A 33 6.54 9.77 -4.29
C GLU A 33 7.95 9.67 -3.71
N VAL A 34 8.07 9.44 -2.41
CA VAL A 34 9.38 9.26 -1.73
C VAL A 34 10.02 7.93 -2.11
N LEU A 35 9.23 6.89 -2.30
CA LEU A 35 9.73 5.53 -2.48
C LEU A 35 10.11 5.19 -3.93
N ALA A 36 9.43 5.78 -4.91
CA ALA A 36 9.68 5.56 -6.34
C ALA A 36 11.14 5.76 -6.79
N PRO A 37 11.89 6.80 -6.36
CA PRO A 37 13.30 6.92 -6.71
C PRO A 37 14.17 5.87 -6.03
N ALA A 38 13.80 5.41 -4.82
CA ALA A 38 14.56 4.42 -4.05
C ALA A 38 14.32 2.97 -4.50
N LEU A 39 13.26 2.69 -5.25
CA LEU A 39 12.95 1.38 -5.83
C LEU A 39 12.99 1.40 -7.36
N PRO A 40 14.19 1.31 -7.98
CA PRO A 40 14.33 1.22 -9.43
C PRO A 40 13.98 -0.17 -9.97
N PHE A 41 12.79 -0.32 -10.55
CA PHE A 41 12.38 -1.49 -11.34
C PHE A 41 12.00 -1.11 -12.77
N HIS A 42 12.15 -2.05 -13.70
CA HIS A 42 11.80 -1.84 -15.10
C HIS A 42 10.29 -1.82 -15.28
N THR A 43 9.76 -0.76 -15.88
CA THR A 43 8.34 -0.62 -16.20
C THR A 43 8.15 0.42 -17.31
N MET A 44 7.08 0.27 -18.09
CA MET A 44 6.68 1.26 -19.11
C MET A 44 5.88 2.43 -18.51
N GLY A 45 5.41 2.31 -17.27
CA GLY A 45 4.57 3.31 -16.60
C GLY A 45 5.31 4.13 -15.53
N SER A 46 4.59 5.03 -14.87
CA SER A 46 5.12 5.74 -13.70
C SER A 46 5.28 4.77 -12.53
N ARG A 47 6.52 4.60 -12.06
CA ARG A 47 6.84 3.79 -10.88
C ARG A 47 6.07 4.24 -9.65
N GLN A 48 5.93 5.56 -9.46
CA GLN A 48 5.13 6.14 -8.39
C GLN A 48 3.69 5.63 -8.45
N ARG A 49 3.02 5.72 -9.60
CA ARG A 49 1.62 5.27 -9.74
C ARG A 49 1.45 3.78 -9.50
N ILE A 50 2.44 2.99 -9.91
CA ILE A 50 2.44 1.54 -9.68
C ILE A 50 2.56 1.24 -8.19
N ILE A 51 3.50 1.90 -7.50
CA ILE A 51 3.67 1.76 -6.06
C ILE A 51 2.41 2.23 -5.32
N GLU A 52 1.88 3.41 -5.66
CA GLU A 52 0.65 3.95 -5.09
C GLU A 52 -0.51 2.96 -5.20
N ALA A 53 -0.71 2.34 -6.37
CA ALA A 53 -1.76 1.35 -6.57
C ALA A 53 -1.60 0.12 -5.65
N TRP A 54 -0.37 -0.33 -5.39
CA TRP A 54 -0.14 -1.40 -4.42
C TRP A 54 -0.51 -1.01 -3.00
N LEU A 55 -0.16 0.21 -2.59
CA LEU A 55 -0.42 0.72 -1.25
C LEU A 55 -1.91 1.02 -1.01
N VAL A 56 -2.60 1.56 -2.02
CA VAL A 56 -4.06 1.78 -1.98
C VAL A 56 -4.77 0.45 -1.81
N ARG A 57 -4.37 -0.58 -2.56
CA ARG A 57 -4.96 -1.91 -2.44
C ARG A 57 -4.81 -2.49 -1.02
N ASP A 58 -3.68 -2.30 -0.36
CA ASP A 58 -3.50 -2.71 1.05
C ASP A 58 -4.49 -2.00 1.99
N ILE A 59 -4.72 -0.71 1.79
CA ILE A 59 -5.69 0.05 2.57
C ILE A 59 -7.10 -0.52 2.36
N GLU A 60 -7.51 -0.71 1.11
CA GLU A 60 -8.83 -1.24 0.75
C GLU A 60 -9.04 -2.66 1.30
N GLU A 61 -8.03 -3.53 1.21
CA GLU A 61 -8.07 -4.89 1.74
C GLU A 61 -8.22 -4.87 3.27
N ARG A 62 -7.53 -3.96 3.97
CA ARG A 62 -7.63 -3.81 5.42
C ARG A 62 -8.96 -3.23 5.88
N ASP A 63 -9.50 -2.27 5.14
CA ASP A 63 -10.81 -1.67 5.41
C ASP A 63 -11.93 -2.68 5.19
N SER A 64 -11.83 -3.48 4.12
CA SER A 64 -12.78 -4.57 3.86
C SER A 64 -12.79 -5.61 4.98
N VAL A 65 -11.61 -6.02 5.47
CA VAL A 65 -11.50 -6.94 6.61
C VAL A 65 -12.08 -6.32 7.89
N ALA A 66 -11.84 -5.04 8.13
CA ALA A 66 -12.38 -4.33 9.30
C ALA A 66 -13.92 -4.28 9.26
N GLN A 67 -14.50 -4.04 8.09
CA GLN A 67 -15.96 -4.04 7.88
C GLN A 67 -16.57 -5.43 8.10
N ASP A 68 -15.95 -6.48 7.57
CA ASP A 68 -16.44 -7.87 7.74
C ASP A 68 -16.43 -8.29 9.22
N LEU A 69 -15.37 -7.96 9.96
CA LEU A 69 -15.28 -8.22 11.40
C LEU A 69 -16.33 -7.43 12.21
N ALA A 70 -16.64 -6.19 11.82
CA ALA A 70 -17.67 -5.39 12.46
C ALA A 70 -19.07 -5.97 12.22
N ALA A 71 -19.36 -6.43 11.00
CA ALA A 71 -20.64 -7.06 10.65
C ALA A 71 -20.89 -8.35 11.46
N ARG A 72 -19.86 -9.18 11.66
CA ARG A 72 -19.96 -10.41 12.47
C ARG A 72 -20.24 -10.17 13.95
N ARG A 73 -19.84 -9.02 14.49
CA ARG A 73 -20.04 -8.67 15.92
C ARG A 73 -21.44 -8.16 16.24
N GLN A 74 -22.20 -7.70 15.25
CA GLN A 74 -23.54 -7.12 15.45
C GLN A 74 -24.68 -8.14 15.24
N GLY A 75 -24.37 -9.39 14.86
CA GLY A 75 -25.36 -10.41 14.51
C GLY A 75 -25.52 -11.55 15.53
N SER A 76 -25.26 -11.34 16.82
CA SER A 76 -25.35 -12.38 17.86
C SER A 76 -26.28 -12.04 18.99
#